data_AF-A0A519KIA0-F1
#
_entry.id   AF-A0A519KIA0-F1
#
_cell.length_a   1.000
_cell.length_b   1.000
_cell.length_c   1.000
_cell.angle_alpha   90.00
_cell.angle_beta   90.00
_cell.angle_gamma   90.00
#
_symmetry.space_group_name_H-M   'P 1'
#
loop_
_entity.id
_entity.type
_entity.pdbx_description
1 polymer ?
#
loop_
_entity_poly.entity_id
_entity_poly.type
_entity_poly.pdbx_seq_one_letter_code
_entity_poly.pdbx_strand_id
1 'polypeptide(L)'
;MTQIAVLTPDPADPSYAGQWPGVLSRLEDALAGAGVEVVATPWTNHVQDAAWLAQFPLVLPVIVWGYHRDHQRWTQACRTWAAAGVRMRNPAAVIGWNSDKSYLERLADKGVAVPDTVWVDGVTQADVEAAFDRFGTDVVVVKPRVSGGAWKTLRLARGETMEGAPEGPAMIQPYLPSIETEGETSLLFFGGKLSHVVNKRPVNGDFRIQVQFGGQYVALPEPPEGA
;
A
#
# COMPACT_ATOMS: atom_id res chain seq x y z
N MET A 1 12.44 -17.56 25.05
CA MET A 1 11.91 -16.41 24.29
C MET A 1 11.82 -16.83 22.83
N THR A 2 10.70 -16.60 22.16
CA THR A 2 10.54 -17.01 20.75
C THR A 2 11.05 -15.90 19.86
N GLN A 3 12.04 -16.17 19.01
CA GLN A 3 12.50 -15.19 18.02
C GLN A 3 11.67 -15.26 16.75
N ILE A 4 11.30 -14.11 16.20
CA ILE A 4 10.68 -13.99 14.87
C ILE A 4 11.46 -12.97 14.03
N ALA A 5 11.43 -13.11 12.71
CA ALA A 5 12.02 -12.11 11.83
C ALA A 5 10.99 -11.05 11.44
N VAL A 6 11.41 -9.77 11.39
CA VAL A 6 10.63 -8.68 10.82
C VAL A 6 11.37 -8.12 9.63
N LEU A 7 10.71 -8.05 8.47
CA LEU A 7 11.30 -7.45 7.28
C LEU A 7 11.15 -5.92 7.31
N THR A 8 12.26 -5.22 7.08
CA THR A 8 12.35 -3.75 7.06
C THR A 8 12.64 -3.22 5.64
N PRO A 9 12.50 -1.91 5.40
CA PRO A 9 12.79 -1.31 4.09
C PRO A 9 14.26 -1.46 3.67
N ASP A 10 14.54 -1.23 2.38
CA ASP A 10 15.92 -1.21 1.86
C ASP A 10 16.68 -0.04 2.52
N PRO A 11 17.79 -0.28 3.25
CA PRO A 11 18.59 0.79 3.84
C PRO A 11 19.21 1.72 2.80
N ALA A 12 19.30 1.30 1.53
CA ALA A 12 19.72 2.15 0.42
C ALA A 12 18.64 3.16 -0.02
N ASP A 13 17.38 2.98 0.38
CA ASP A 13 16.28 3.91 0.10
C ASP A 13 16.01 4.81 1.33
N PRO A 14 16.43 6.10 1.30
CA PRO A 14 16.26 6.99 2.44
C PRO A 14 14.80 7.45 2.65
N SER A 15 13.88 7.15 1.72
CA SER A 15 12.50 7.67 1.71
C SER A 15 11.73 7.41 3.00
N TYR A 16 12.06 6.33 3.70
CA TYR A 16 11.35 5.89 4.90
C TYR A 16 12.20 5.95 6.17
N ALA A 17 13.47 6.37 6.08
CA ALA A 17 14.43 6.28 7.18
C ALA A 17 13.96 7.01 8.46
N GLY A 18 13.21 8.10 8.31
CA GLY A 18 12.65 8.85 9.43
C GLY A 18 11.38 8.26 10.07
N GLN A 19 10.81 7.17 9.52
CA GLN A 19 9.50 6.66 9.95
C GLN A 19 9.55 5.20 10.38
N TRP A 20 10.15 4.32 9.56
CA TRP A 20 10.08 2.88 9.79
C TRP A 20 10.74 2.42 11.12
N PRO A 21 11.82 3.04 11.64
CA PRO A 21 12.41 2.60 12.91
C PRO A 21 11.46 2.79 14.10
N GLY A 22 10.69 3.88 14.11
CA GLY A 22 9.70 4.12 15.16
C GLY A 22 8.49 3.19 15.07
N VAL A 23 8.16 2.68 13.88
CA VAL A 23 7.13 1.63 13.73
C VAL A 23 7.68 0.28 14.21
N LEU A 24 8.93 -0.04 13.88
CA LEU A 24 9.60 -1.24 14.35
C LEU A 24 9.67 -1.26 15.89
N SER A 25 10.16 -0.20 16.53
CA SER A 25 10.25 -0.13 17.99
C SER A 25 8.91 -0.36 18.70
N ARG A 26 7.82 0.23 18.20
CA ARG A 26 6.47 -0.03 18.77
C ARG A 26 6.02 -1.48 18.60
N LEU A 27 6.38 -2.11 17.49
CA LEU A 27 6.10 -3.53 17.24
C LEU A 27 6.94 -4.42 18.17
N GLU A 28 8.22 -4.07 18.37
CA GLU A 28 9.13 -4.74 19.30
C GLU A 28 8.59 -4.70 20.73
N ASP A 29 8.19 -3.52 21.21
CA ASP A 29 7.63 -3.35 22.56
C ASP A 29 6.37 -4.21 22.77
N ALA A 30 5.46 -4.20 21.79
CA ALA A 30 4.22 -4.98 21.86
C ALA A 30 4.48 -6.50 21.87
N LEU A 31 5.44 -6.97 21.05
CA LEU A 31 5.80 -8.38 20.97
C LEU A 31 6.62 -8.85 22.18
N ALA A 32 7.48 -8.00 22.73
CA ALA A 32 8.23 -8.27 23.95
C ALA A 32 7.30 -8.55 25.12
N GLY A 33 6.18 -7.80 25.24
CA GLY A 33 5.12 -8.06 26.21
C GLY A 33 4.48 -9.45 26.10
N ALA A 34 4.60 -10.11 24.94
CA ALA A 34 4.15 -11.49 24.69
C ALA A 34 5.29 -12.53 24.74
N GLY A 35 6.50 -12.16 25.17
CA GLY A 35 7.66 -13.05 25.23
C GLY A 35 8.26 -13.39 23.86
N VAL A 36 8.01 -12.54 22.86
CA VAL A 36 8.53 -12.66 21.49
C VAL A 36 9.62 -11.62 21.27
N GLU A 37 10.76 -12.07 20.76
CA GLU A 37 11.88 -11.22 20.38
C GLU A 37 11.87 -11.01 18.86
N VAL A 38 12.13 -9.78 18.42
CA VAL A 38 12.18 -9.42 17.00
C VAL A 38 13.63 -9.38 16.54
N VAL A 39 13.89 -10.01 15.40
CA VAL A 39 15.14 -9.88 14.66
C VAL A 39 14.85 -9.20 13.32
N ALA A 40 15.24 -7.94 13.19
CA ALA A 40 14.97 -7.15 12.00
C ALA A 40 16.00 -7.37 10.89
N THR A 41 15.55 -7.43 9.64
CA THR A 41 16.44 -7.48 8.46
C THR A 41 15.78 -6.76 7.28
N PRO A 42 16.55 -6.03 6.44
CA PRO A 42 16.03 -5.53 5.18
C PRO A 42 15.47 -6.67 4.33
N TRP A 43 14.29 -6.47 3.74
CA TRP A 43 13.71 -7.47 2.83
C TRP A 43 14.61 -7.73 1.62
N THR A 44 15.42 -6.75 1.25
CA THR A 44 16.34 -6.76 0.12
C THR A 44 17.52 -7.71 0.28
N ASN A 45 17.85 -8.11 1.51
CA ASN A 45 18.87 -9.14 1.77
C ASN A 45 18.40 -10.54 1.36
N HIS A 46 17.09 -10.74 1.21
CA HIS A 46 16.48 -12.05 1.02
C HIS A 46 15.82 -12.22 -0.35
N VAL A 47 16.26 -11.45 -1.35
CA VAL A 47 15.66 -11.48 -2.70
C VAL A 47 16.03 -12.76 -3.45
N GLN A 48 17.28 -13.19 -3.35
CA GLN A 48 17.82 -14.36 -4.07
C GLN A 48 17.84 -15.62 -3.22
N ASP A 49 17.93 -15.47 -1.90
CA ASP A 49 17.99 -16.57 -0.94
C ASP A 49 17.11 -16.24 0.28
N ALA A 50 16.40 -17.24 0.78
CA ALA A 50 15.52 -17.14 1.93
C ALA A 50 15.92 -18.08 3.08
N ALA A 51 17.07 -18.75 2.98
CA ALA A 51 17.53 -19.74 3.97
C ALA A 51 17.64 -19.15 5.38
N TRP A 52 18.04 -17.88 5.51
CA TRP A 52 18.05 -17.18 6.80
C TRP A 52 16.64 -16.99 7.37
N LEU A 53 15.68 -16.56 6.53
CA LEU A 53 14.28 -16.40 6.94
C LEU A 53 13.63 -17.73 7.34
N ALA A 54 13.99 -18.83 6.68
CA ALA A 54 13.44 -20.17 6.94
C ALA A 54 13.81 -20.72 8.33
N GLN A 55 14.82 -20.14 9.00
CA GLN A 55 15.21 -20.52 10.37
C GLN A 55 14.24 -20.01 11.43
N PHE A 56 13.41 -19.01 11.10
CA PHE A 56 12.47 -18.43 12.05
C PHE A 56 11.13 -19.18 12.05
N PRO A 57 10.52 -19.39 13.24
CA PRO A 57 9.19 -19.97 13.33
C PRO A 57 8.11 -19.08 12.70
N LEU A 58 8.39 -17.79 12.52
CA LEU A 58 7.53 -16.84 11.84
C LEU A 58 8.32 -15.64 11.28
N VAL A 59 7.90 -15.14 10.12
CA VAL A 59 8.36 -13.89 9.53
C VAL A 59 7.20 -12.91 9.37
N LEU A 60 7.40 -11.64 9.71
CA LEU A 60 6.43 -10.56 9.54
C LEU A 60 6.88 -9.57 8.44
N PRO A 61 6.22 -9.58 7.26
CA PRO A 61 6.45 -8.63 6.18
C PRO A 61 5.59 -7.36 6.34
N VAL A 62 5.57 -6.76 7.54
CA VAL A 62 4.69 -5.61 7.85
C VAL A 62 5.31 -4.24 7.57
N ILE A 63 6.64 -4.18 7.43
CA ILE A 63 7.41 -2.94 7.20
C ILE A 63 8.25 -3.06 5.91
N VAL A 64 7.75 -3.81 4.92
CA VAL A 64 8.39 -4.01 3.60
C VAL A 64 8.18 -2.83 2.65
N TRP A 65 8.28 -1.60 3.16
CA TRP A 65 8.01 -0.39 2.38
C TRP A 65 9.05 -0.19 1.27
N GLY A 66 8.69 0.62 0.26
CA GLY A 66 9.55 0.90 -0.90
C GLY A 66 9.51 -0.14 -2.03
N TYR A 67 8.79 -1.25 -1.86
CA TYR A 67 8.70 -2.31 -2.88
C TYR A 67 8.26 -1.82 -4.27
N HIS A 68 7.46 -0.75 -4.34
CA HIS A 68 6.93 -0.21 -5.59
C HIS A 68 7.98 0.55 -6.41
N ARG A 69 9.14 0.88 -5.82
CA ARG A 69 10.25 1.51 -6.54
C ARG A 69 11.02 0.53 -7.43
N ASP A 70 10.98 -0.76 -7.09
CA ASP A 70 11.52 -1.85 -7.88
C ASP A 70 10.64 -3.09 -7.71
N HIS A 71 9.53 -3.09 -8.44
CA HIS A 71 8.52 -4.13 -8.34
C HIS A 71 9.00 -5.49 -8.86
N GLN A 72 9.93 -5.50 -9.81
CA GLN A 72 10.53 -6.73 -10.31
C GLN A 72 11.34 -7.42 -9.20
N ARG A 73 12.17 -6.66 -8.47
CA ARG A 73 12.91 -7.15 -7.31
C ARG A 73 11.97 -7.62 -6.20
N TRP A 74 10.89 -6.89 -5.94
CA TRP A 74 9.85 -7.30 -4.99
C TRP A 74 9.21 -8.65 -5.37
N THR A 75 8.80 -8.79 -6.63
CA THR A 75 8.15 -10.01 -7.13
C THR A 75 9.13 -11.19 -7.09
N GLN A 76 10.41 -10.96 -7.41
CA GLN A 76 11.45 -11.99 -7.24
C GLN A 76 11.56 -12.43 -5.78
N ALA A 77 11.63 -11.50 -4.83
CA ALA A 77 11.71 -11.82 -3.41
C ALA A 77 10.50 -12.66 -2.96
N CYS A 78 9.28 -12.26 -3.33
CA CYS A 78 8.07 -13.01 -3.00
C CYS A 78 8.09 -14.43 -3.57
N ARG A 79 8.59 -14.63 -4.80
CA ARG A 79 8.76 -15.97 -5.39
C ARG A 79 9.79 -16.80 -4.62
N THR A 80 10.93 -16.21 -4.29
CA THR A 80 12.00 -16.87 -3.50
C THR A 80 11.45 -17.33 -2.14
N TRP A 81 10.75 -16.45 -1.41
CA TRP A 81 10.19 -16.77 -0.10
C TRP A 81 9.09 -17.84 -0.17
N ALA A 82 8.22 -17.77 -1.19
CA ALA A 82 7.18 -18.77 -1.40
C ALA A 82 7.77 -20.15 -1.74
N ALA A 83 8.76 -20.20 -2.64
CA ALA A 83 9.43 -21.44 -3.03
C ALA A 83 10.19 -22.09 -1.86
N ALA A 84 10.78 -21.28 -0.97
CA ALA A 84 11.44 -21.76 0.24
C ALA A 84 10.46 -22.15 1.37
N GLY A 85 9.16 -21.95 1.21
CA GLY A 85 8.16 -22.28 2.23
C GLY A 85 8.26 -21.43 3.50
N VAL A 86 8.77 -20.20 3.40
CA VAL A 86 8.94 -19.32 4.57
C VAL A 86 7.58 -19.05 5.23
N ARG A 87 7.49 -19.31 6.53
CA ARG A 87 6.25 -19.13 7.29
C ARG A 87 6.01 -17.65 7.57
N MET A 88 5.15 -17.01 6.78
CA MET A 88 4.80 -15.60 6.89
C MET A 88 3.36 -15.36 7.39
N ARG A 89 3.15 -14.32 8.21
CA ARG A 89 1.81 -13.74 8.40
C ARG A 89 1.60 -12.65 7.36
N ASN A 90 0.55 -12.82 6.54
CA ASN A 90 0.46 -12.36 5.15
C ASN A 90 1.44 -13.13 4.26
N PRO A 91 1.03 -14.27 3.67
CA PRO A 91 1.90 -15.14 2.87
C PRO A 91 2.58 -14.40 1.71
N ALA A 92 3.80 -14.82 1.35
CA ALA A 92 4.58 -14.23 0.25
C ALA A 92 3.79 -14.13 -1.07
N ALA A 93 3.02 -15.17 -1.41
CA ALA A 93 2.17 -15.16 -2.60
C ALA A 93 1.05 -14.10 -2.54
N VAL A 94 0.50 -13.82 -1.35
CA VAL A 94 -0.55 -12.81 -1.15
C VAL A 94 0.02 -11.40 -1.26
N ILE A 95 1.14 -11.12 -0.57
CA ILE A 95 1.78 -9.79 -0.61
C ILE A 95 2.45 -9.50 -1.96
N GLY A 96 2.88 -10.54 -2.67
CA GLY A 96 3.32 -10.42 -4.06
C GLY A 96 2.14 -10.08 -4.96
N TRP A 97 1.04 -10.82 -4.86
CA TRP A 97 -0.16 -10.59 -5.67
C TRP A 97 -0.81 -9.22 -5.43
N ASN A 98 -1.00 -8.82 -4.17
CA ASN A 98 -1.71 -7.57 -3.84
C ASN A 98 -0.84 -6.31 -3.94
N SER A 99 0.44 -6.43 -4.34
CA SER A 99 1.32 -5.28 -4.59
C SER A 99 0.98 -4.55 -5.89
N ASP A 100 0.20 -5.20 -6.77
CA ASP A 100 -0.35 -4.63 -8.00
C ASP A 100 -1.87 -4.43 -7.85
N LYS A 101 -2.35 -3.20 -8.00
CA LYS A 101 -3.77 -2.85 -7.77
C LYS A 101 -4.79 -3.51 -8.70
N SER A 102 -4.37 -4.27 -9.72
CA SER A 102 -5.29 -5.12 -10.52
C SER A 102 -6.13 -6.09 -9.68
N TYR A 103 -5.75 -6.37 -8.41
CA TYR A 103 -6.65 -7.09 -7.50
C TYR A 103 -8.00 -6.38 -7.27
N LEU A 104 -8.08 -5.06 -7.43
CA LEU A 104 -9.32 -4.29 -7.27
C LEU A 104 -10.36 -4.69 -8.32
N GLU A 105 -9.94 -5.04 -9.54
CA GLU A 105 -10.83 -5.57 -10.57
C GLU A 105 -11.47 -6.89 -10.10
N ARG A 106 -10.65 -7.81 -9.58
CA ARG A 106 -11.15 -9.10 -9.02
C ARG A 106 -12.05 -8.92 -7.79
N LEU A 107 -11.90 -7.82 -7.05
CA LEU A 107 -12.79 -7.50 -5.92
C LEU A 107 -14.11 -6.91 -6.44
N ALA A 108 -14.06 -6.04 -7.44
CA ALA A 108 -15.24 -5.51 -8.13
C ALA A 108 -16.11 -6.61 -8.73
N ASP A 109 -15.47 -7.59 -9.41
CA ASP A 109 -16.15 -8.77 -9.98
C ASP A 109 -16.89 -9.61 -8.92
N LYS A 110 -16.49 -9.48 -7.64
CA LYS A 110 -17.12 -10.14 -6.50
C LYS A 110 -18.12 -9.26 -5.76
N GLY A 111 -18.43 -8.07 -6.30
CA GLY A 111 -19.38 -7.12 -5.72
C GLY A 111 -18.81 -6.23 -4.61
N VAL A 112 -17.49 -6.18 -4.43
CA VAL A 112 -16.88 -5.22 -3.51
C VAL A 112 -16.89 -3.84 -4.17
N ALA A 113 -17.40 -2.84 -3.46
CA ALA A 113 -17.39 -1.46 -3.93
C ALA A 113 -15.94 -0.96 -4.09
N VAL A 114 -15.60 -0.54 -5.30
CA VAL A 114 -14.36 0.14 -5.64
C VAL A 114 -14.69 1.36 -6.50
N PRO A 115 -13.86 2.42 -6.53
CA PRO A 115 -14.07 3.53 -7.46
C PRO A 115 -14.10 3.02 -8.90
N ASP A 116 -14.99 3.58 -9.75
CA ASP A 116 -14.99 3.25 -11.17
C ASP A 116 -13.59 3.52 -11.74
N THR A 117 -13.05 2.53 -12.46
CA THR A 117 -11.64 2.49 -12.81
C THR A 117 -11.48 2.14 -14.27
N VAL A 118 -10.76 2.99 -14.99
CA VAL A 118 -10.22 2.68 -16.31
C VAL A 118 -8.80 2.14 -16.13
N TRP A 119 -8.55 0.94 -16.65
CA TRP A 119 -7.25 0.27 -16.62
C TRP A 119 -6.56 0.43 -17.98
N VAL A 120 -5.29 0.83 -17.98
CA VAL A 120 -4.49 1.03 -19.20
C VAL A 120 -3.08 0.48 -19.01
N ASP A 121 -2.47 -0.06 -20.07
CA ASP A 121 -1.09 -0.56 -20.02
C ASP A 121 -0.02 0.55 -20.14
N GLY A 122 -0.44 1.72 -20.61
CA GLY A 122 0.33 2.95 -20.62
C GLY A 122 -0.64 4.10 -20.87
N VAL A 123 -0.72 5.05 -19.93
CA VAL A 123 -1.71 6.13 -19.99
C VAL A 123 -1.31 7.18 -21.03
N THR A 124 -2.28 7.59 -21.84
CA THR A 124 -2.16 8.70 -22.79
C THR A 124 -3.07 9.86 -22.39
N GLN A 125 -2.84 11.04 -22.95
CA GLN A 125 -3.73 12.18 -22.77
C GLN A 125 -5.16 11.87 -23.24
N ALA A 126 -5.31 11.13 -24.35
CA ALA A 126 -6.62 10.75 -24.88
C ALA A 126 -7.39 9.83 -23.91
N ASP A 127 -6.69 8.94 -23.19
CA ASP A 127 -7.33 8.11 -22.16
C ASP A 127 -7.87 8.95 -21.00
N VAL A 128 -7.13 9.99 -20.59
CA VAL A 128 -7.56 10.93 -19.54
C VAL A 128 -8.77 11.74 -19.99
N GLU A 129 -8.75 12.24 -21.23
CA GLU A 129 -9.88 12.96 -21.84
C GLU A 129 -11.14 12.09 -21.90
N ALA A 130 -11.03 10.86 -22.39
CA ALA A 130 -12.13 9.90 -22.43
C ALA A 130 -12.63 9.52 -21.03
N ALA A 131 -11.75 9.46 -20.03
CA ALA A 131 -12.12 9.16 -18.65
C ALA A 131 -13.01 10.24 -18.03
N PHE A 132 -12.76 11.53 -18.32
CA PHE A 132 -13.63 12.61 -17.85
C PHE A 132 -15.07 12.44 -18.36
N ASP A 133 -15.24 12.10 -19.64
CA ASP A 133 -16.56 11.88 -20.24
C ASP A 133 -17.23 10.62 -19.72
N ARG A 134 -16.48 9.52 -19.57
CA ARG A 134 -16.97 8.27 -18.99
C ARG A 134 -17.52 8.48 -17.58
N PHE A 135 -16.77 9.15 -16.73
CA PHE A 135 -17.12 9.32 -15.33
C PHE A 135 -18.07 10.50 -15.09
N GLY A 136 -18.30 11.36 -16.09
CA GLY A 136 -19.11 12.57 -15.95
C GLY A 136 -18.53 13.53 -14.91
N THR A 137 -17.20 13.67 -14.85
CA THR A 137 -16.48 14.50 -13.88
C THR A 137 -15.53 15.46 -14.57
N ASP A 138 -15.08 16.49 -13.84
CA ASP A 138 -14.05 17.44 -14.26
C ASP A 138 -12.71 17.23 -13.55
N VAL A 139 -12.62 16.25 -12.64
CA VAL A 139 -11.37 15.92 -11.95
C VAL A 139 -11.18 14.41 -11.90
N VAL A 140 -10.02 13.94 -12.35
CA VAL A 140 -9.62 12.52 -12.30
C VAL A 140 -8.28 12.36 -11.58
N VAL A 141 -8.03 11.14 -11.12
CA VAL A 141 -6.76 10.72 -10.54
C VAL A 141 -6.14 9.68 -11.45
N VAL A 142 -4.88 9.89 -11.85
CA VAL A 142 -4.07 8.96 -12.63
C VAL A 142 -2.94 8.44 -11.75
N LYS A 143 -2.77 7.11 -11.65
CA LYS A 143 -1.68 6.52 -10.86
C LYS A 143 -1.23 5.17 -11.42
N PRO A 144 0.03 4.76 -11.22
CA PRO A 144 0.47 3.42 -11.60
C PRO A 144 -0.21 2.35 -10.74
N ARG A 145 -0.44 1.16 -11.32
CA ARG A 145 -1.07 0.04 -10.57
C ARG A 145 -0.23 -0.38 -9.37
N VAL A 146 1.09 -0.39 -9.55
CA VAL A 146 2.06 -0.59 -8.47
C VAL A 146 2.47 0.78 -7.93
N SER A 147 2.10 1.07 -6.68
CA SER A 147 2.36 2.36 -6.03
C SER A 147 2.18 2.23 -4.52
N GLY A 148 2.79 3.13 -3.74
CA GLY A 148 2.54 3.31 -2.31
C GLY A 148 2.78 4.76 -1.90
N GLY A 149 2.06 5.25 -0.87
CA GLY A 149 2.29 6.60 -0.34
C GLY A 149 2.08 7.75 -1.34
N ALA A 150 1.07 7.65 -2.20
CA ALA A 150 0.80 8.58 -3.32
C ALA A 150 1.90 8.65 -4.39
N TRP A 151 2.80 7.66 -4.46
CA TRP A 151 3.83 7.57 -5.48
C TRP A 151 3.26 7.68 -6.90
N LYS A 152 3.81 8.63 -7.69
CA LYS A 152 3.43 8.95 -9.08
C LYS A 152 1.90 9.08 -9.27
N THR A 153 1.21 9.69 -8.31
CA THR A 153 -0.23 9.96 -8.39
C THR A 153 -0.46 11.38 -8.86
N LEU A 154 -1.16 11.55 -9.98
CA LEU A 154 -1.56 12.82 -10.55
C LEU A 154 -3.05 13.07 -10.26
N ARG A 155 -3.40 14.32 -9.97
CA ARG A 155 -4.78 14.82 -9.93
C ARG A 155 -4.88 15.81 -11.08
N LEU A 156 -5.75 15.55 -12.06
CA LEU A 156 -5.85 16.34 -13.27
C LEU A 156 -7.27 16.92 -13.38
N ALA A 157 -7.35 18.22 -13.67
CA ALA A 157 -8.60 18.87 -14.05
C ALA A 157 -8.87 18.74 -15.55
N ARG A 158 -10.14 18.81 -15.97
CA ARG A 158 -10.51 18.76 -17.38
C ARG A 158 -9.80 19.88 -18.16
N GLY A 159 -9.17 19.52 -19.28
CA GLY A 159 -8.39 20.44 -20.11
C GLY A 159 -6.94 20.64 -19.66
N GLU A 160 -6.54 20.08 -18.51
CA GLU A 160 -5.14 20.05 -18.09
C GLU A 160 -4.35 19.04 -18.93
N THR A 161 -3.13 19.42 -19.30
CA THR A 161 -2.20 18.50 -19.97
C THR A 161 -1.53 17.63 -18.93
N MET A 162 -1.55 16.31 -19.13
CA MET A 162 -0.86 15.37 -18.26
C MET A 162 0.65 15.50 -18.41
N GLU A 163 1.30 16.06 -17.39
CA GLU A 163 2.76 16.05 -17.26
C GLU A 163 3.20 14.91 -16.33
N GLY A 164 4.28 14.20 -16.70
CA GLY A 164 4.83 13.13 -15.86
C GLY A 164 3.95 11.88 -15.79
N ALA A 165 3.40 11.46 -16.92
CA ALA A 165 2.63 10.22 -17.06
C ALA A 165 3.33 9.02 -16.36
N PRO A 166 2.62 8.23 -15.55
CA PRO A 166 3.17 7.00 -15.01
C PRO A 166 3.67 6.07 -16.12
N GLU A 167 4.85 5.50 -15.92
CA GLU A 167 5.41 4.49 -16.82
C GLU A 167 4.71 3.14 -16.61
N GLY A 168 4.35 2.48 -17.71
CA GLY A 168 3.72 1.15 -17.70
C GLY A 168 2.28 1.17 -17.19
N PRO A 169 1.77 0.02 -16.70
CA PRO A 169 0.37 -0.13 -16.35
C PRO A 169 -0.11 0.88 -15.30
N ALA A 170 -1.20 1.56 -15.63
CA ALA A 170 -1.80 2.63 -14.84
C ALA A 170 -3.32 2.43 -14.70
N MET A 171 -3.88 3.25 -13.82
CA MET A 171 -5.30 3.30 -13.57
C MET A 171 -5.76 4.77 -13.50
N ILE A 172 -6.93 5.05 -14.05
CA ILE A 172 -7.60 6.34 -14.01
C ILE A 172 -8.91 6.15 -13.23
N GLN A 173 -9.14 7.01 -12.22
CA GLN A 173 -10.32 6.97 -11.37
C GLN A 173 -10.93 8.37 -11.27
N PRO A 174 -12.25 8.52 -11.06
CA PRO A 174 -12.81 9.81 -10.71
C PRO A 174 -12.21 10.28 -9.38
N TYR A 175 -11.92 11.58 -9.29
CA TYR A 175 -11.60 12.16 -8.00
C TYR A 175 -12.85 12.15 -7.12
N LEU A 176 -12.72 11.69 -5.88
CA LEU A 176 -13.82 11.65 -4.91
C LEU A 176 -13.69 12.85 -3.97
N PRO A 177 -14.48 13.93 -4.14
CA PRO A 177 -14.30 15.15 -3.36
C PRO A 177 -14.54 14.96 -1.85
N SER A 178 -15.32 13.94 -1.47
CA SER A 178 -15.55 13.58 -0.06
C SER A 178 -14.26 13.27 0.69
N ILE A 179 -13.15 12.94 0.01
CA ILE A 179 -11.87 12.71 0.68
C ILE A 179 -11.34 13.97 1.38
N GLU A 180 -11.69 15.16 0.89
CA GLU A 180 -11.26 16.44 1.49
C GLU A 180 -12.06 16.78 2.75
N THR A 181 -13.31 16.32 2.84
CA THR A 181 -14.24 16.65 3.94
C THR A 181 -14.38 15.51 4.95
N GLU A 182 -14.66 14.31 4.47
CA GLU A 182 -14.91 13.10 5.26
C GLU A 182 -13.62 12.31 5.52
N GLY A 183 -12.64 12.42 4.62
CA GLY A 183 -11.39 11.67 4.69
C GLY A 183 -11.49 10.25 4.14
N GLU A 184 -10.51 9.42 4.49
CA GLU A 184 -10.48 7.98 4.22
C GLU A 184 -10.55 7.20 5.53
N THR A 185 -11.46 6.23 5.61
CA THR A 185 -11.57 5.34 6.77
C THR A 185 -10.82 4.03 6.51
N SER A 186 -9.80 3.76 7.31
CA SER A 186 -9.08 2.48 7.31
C SER A 186 -9.59 1.56 8.40
N LEU A 187 -9.98 0.36 7.98
CA LEU A 187 -10.39 -0.74 8.86
C LEU A 187 -9.21 -1.71 9.03
N LEU A 188 -8.75 -1.89 10.27
CA LEU A 188 -7.63 -2.78 10.58
C LEU A 188 -8.16 -4.09 11.14
N PHE A 189 -7.80 -5.20 10.48
CA PHE A 189 -8.20 -6.54 10.85
C PHE A 189 -7.01 -7.36 11.34
N PHE A 190 -7.19 -8.10 12.44
CA PHE A 190 -6.24 -9.10 12.93
C PHE A 190 -6.92 -10.46 13.05
N GLY A 191 -6.36 -11.48 12.39
CA GLY A 191 -6.95 -12.83 12.40
C GLY A 191 -8.39 -12.89 11.86
N GLY A 192 -8.74 -11.99 10.93
CA GLY A 192 -10.09 -11.89 10.36
C GLY A 192 -11.10 -11.12 11.22
N LYS A 193 -10.69 -10.54 12.35
CA LYS A 193 -11.56 -9.73 13.22
C LYS A 193 -11.22 -8.25 13.10
N LEU A 194 -12.24 -7.41 12.95
CA LEU A 194 -12.07 -5.96 13.02
C LEU A 194 -11.49 -5.61 14.39
N SER A 195 -10.50 -4.72 14.40
CA SER A 195 -9.78 -4.36 15.62
C SER A 195 -9.69 -2.85 15.84
N HIS A 196 -9.38 -2.09 14.79
CA HIS A 196 -9.27 -0.62 14.90
C HIS A 196 -9.88 0.02 13.65
N VAL A 197 -10.46 1.21 13.86
CA VAL A 197 -10.99 2.07 12.80
C VAL A 197 -10.27 3.40 12.88
N VAL A 198 -9.69 3.85 11.78
CA VAL A 198 -8.94 5.11 11.73
C VAL A 198 -9.43 5.94 10.56
N ASN A 199 -9.95 7.14 10.84
CA ASN A 199 -10.24 8.13 9.82
C ASN A 199 -9.00 8.99 9.57
N LYS A 200 -8.62 9.12 8.32
CA LYS A 200 -7.45 9.87 7.87
C LYS A 200 -7.89 11.02 6.98
N ARG A 201 -7.56 12.25 7.36
CA ARG A 201 -7.94 13.45 6.61
C ARG A 201 -6.71 14.18 6.08
N PRO A 202 -6.79 14.79 4.89
CA PRO A 202 -5.71 15.66 4.43
C PRO A 202 -5.69 16.96 5.25
N VAL A 203 -4.61 17.71 5.14
CA VAL A 203 -4.60 19.12 5.58
C VAL A 203 -5.44 19.96 4.61
N ASN A 204 -5.95 21.11 5.07
CA ASN A 204 -6.75 22.01 4.24
C ASN A 204 -6.02 22.35 2.92
N GLY A 205 -6.68 22.12 1.79
CA GLY A 205 -6.15 22.41 0.45
C GLY A 205 -5.27 21.31 -0.16
N ASP A 206 -5.10 20.16 0.51
CA ASP A 206 -4.48 18.95 -0.04
C ASP A 206 -5.52 17.81 -0.11
N PHE A 207 -5.25 16.78 -0.90
CA PHE A 207 -6.07 15.56 -0.99
C PHE A 207 -5.34 14.33 -0.44
N ARG A 208 -4.03 14.45 -0.20
CA ARG A 208 -3.19 13.34 0.27
C ARG A 208 -3.30 13.21 1.78
N ILE A 209 -3.77 12.05 2.21
CA ILE A 209 -4.03 11.72 3.63
C ILE A 209 -2.82 11.16 4.38
N GLN A 210 -1.67 10.97 3.72
CA GLN A 210 -0.53 10.31 4.36
C GLN A 210 0.17 11.25 5.35
N VAL A 211 0.64 10.71 6.50
CA VAL A 211 1.33 11.48 7.56
C VAL A 211 2.47 12.35 7.01
N GLN A 212 3.20 11.86 6.01
CA GLN A 212 4.30 12.60 5.37
C GLN A 212 3.86 13.90 4.66
N PHE A 213 2.57 14.07 4.38
CA PHE A 213 1.95 15.29 3.84
C PHE A 213 1.13 16.05 4.90
N GLY A 214 1.27 15.71 6.18
CA GLY A 214 0.53 16.34 7.28
C GLY A 214 -0.84 15.72 7.57
N GLY A 215 -1.16 14.57 6.96
CA GLY A 215 -2.43 13.89 7.16
C GLY A 215 -2.76 13.65 8.64
N GLN A 216 -4.01 13.92 9.02
CA GLN A 216 -4.50 13.83 10.40
C GLN A 216 -5.21 12.49 10.62
N TYR A 217 -4.85 11.78 11.69
CA TYR A 217 -5.31 10.42 11.95
C TYR A 217 -6.11 10.42 13.24
N VAL A 218 -7.39 10.06 13.15
CA VAL A 218 -8.32 10.02 14.27
C VAL A 218 -8.86 8.61 14.42
N ALA A 219 -8.72 8.02 15.61
CA ALA A 219 -9.35 6.75 15.92
C ALA A 219 -10.87 6.93 16.04
N LEU A 220 -11.64 6.04 15.41
CA LEU A 220 -13.09 5.99 15.54
C LEU A 220 -13.49 4.79 16.41
N PRO A 221 -14.58 4.90 17.20
CA PRO A 221 -15.08 3.79 18.00
C PRO A 221 -15.68 2.67 17.14
N GLU A 222 -16.27 3.02 15.99
CA GLU A 222 -16.92 2.09 15.07
C GLU A 222 -16.78 2.58 13.61
N PRO A 223 -16.93 1.69 12.61
CA PRO A 223 -16.96 2.08 11.21
C PRO A 223 -18.19 2.96 10.91
N PRO A 224 -18.06 4.00 10.05
CA PRO A 224 -19.20 4.76 9.57
C PRO A 224 -20.12 3.88 8.71
N GLU A 225 -21.37 4.31 8.52
CA GLU A 225 -22.33 3.62 7.66
C GLU A 225 -21.77 3.49 6.23
N GLY A 226 -21.80 2.27 5.68
CA GLY A 226 -21.28 1.96 4.34
C GLY A 226 -19.80 1.58 4.26
N ALA A 227 -19.07 1.54 5.40
CA ALA A 227 -17.70 1.01 5.48
C ALA A 227 -17.62 -0.52 5.57
#